data_AF-A0A920TKR9-F1
#
_entry.id   AF-A0A920TKR9-F1
#
_cell.length_a   1.000
_cell.length_b   1.000
_cell.length_c   1.000
_cell.angle_alpha   90.00
_cell.angle_beta   90.00
_cell.angle_gamma   90.00
#
_symmetry.space_group_name_H-M   'P 1'
#
loop_
_entity.id
_entity.type
_entity.pdbx_description
1 polymer ?
#
loop_
_entity_poly.entity_id
_entity_poly.type
_entity_poly.pdbx_seq_one_letter_code
_entity_poly.pdbx_strand_id
1 'polypeptide(L)'
;MDGFRADYLEKTYTPNFDKMSKNGIRSEGLIPVFISKTFPNHYSIATGMYPENHGLIANSFYASDLDKFYSIRDRESVEDGDFLWR
;
A
#
# COMPACT_ATOMS: atom_id res chain seq x y z
N MET A 1 7.21 5.78 -2.05
CA MET A 1 6.56 7.11 -2.01
C MET A 1 5.08 6.88 -2.21
N ASP A 2 4.25 7.30 -1.26
CA ASP A 2 2.81 7.12 -1.37
C ASP A 2 2.24 8.07 -2.45
N GLY A 3 1.26 7.60 -3.21
CA GLY A 3 0.58 8.39 -4.24
C GLY A 3 1.41 8.80 -5.46
N PHE A 4 2.62 8.26 -5.65
CA PHE A 4 3.43 8.57 -6.83
C PHE A 4 2.95 7.77 -8.05
N ARG A 5 2.16 8.42 -8.91
CA ARG A 5 1.60 7.79 -10.11
C ARG A 5 2.67 7.59 -11.18
N ALA A 6 2.56 6.51 -11.96
CA ALA A 6 3.58 6.09 -12.91
C ALA A 6 3.96 7.17 -13.96
N ASP A 7 3.02 8.01 -14.36
CA ASP A 7 3.20 9.07 -15.35
C ASP A 7 3.85 10.36 -14.80
N TYR A 8 4.11 10.44 -13.48
CA TYR A 8 4.72 11.63 -12.89
C TYR A 8 6.17 11.84 -13.32
N LEU A 9 6.89 10.76 -13.67
CA LEU A 9 8.25 10.84 -14.22
C LEU A 9 8.30 11.56 -15.57
N GLU A 10 7.19 11.61 -16.30
CA GLU A 10 7.10 12.26 -17.61
C GLU A 10 6.51 13.67 -17.51
N LYS A 11 5.82 13.97 -16.41
CA LYS A 11 5.08 15.21 -16.20
C LYS A 11 5.79 16.21 -15.28
N THR A 12 6.84 15.78 -14.59
CA THR A 12 7.52 16.60 -13.58
C THR A 12 9.03 16.50 -13.72
N TYR A 13 9.75 17.53 -13.25
CA TYR A 13 11.21 17.54 -13.28
C TYR A 13 11.75 16.71 -12.11
N THR A 14 12.22 15.49 -12.39
CA THR A 14 12.66 14.52 -11.38
C THR A 14 14.10 14.03 -11.62
N PRO A 15 15.12 14.91 -11.57
CA PRO A 15 16.48 14.60 -12.05
C PRO A 15 17.13 13.38 -11.37
N ASN A 16 16.83 13.14 -10.09
CA ASN A 16 17.34 11.98 -9.35
C ASN A 16 16.66 10.68 -9.79
N PHE A 17 15.34 10.70 -10.02
CA PHE A 17 14.62 9.53 -10.54
C PHE A 17 14.99 9.26 -12.00
N ASP A 18 15.25 10.29 -12.79
CA ASP A 18 15.72 10.15 -14.17
C ASP A 18 17.09 9.47 -14.20
N LYS A 19 17.99 9.87 -13.30
CA LYS A 19 19.30 9.23 -13.13
C LYS A 19 19.15 7.76 -12.72
N MET A 20 18.24 7.46 -11.78
CA MET A 20 17.96 6.08 -11.35
C MET A 20 17.40 5.23 -12.51
N SER A 21 16.48 5.80 -13.30
CA SER A 21 15.89 5.13 -14.47
C SER A 21 16.91 4.87 -15.57
N LYS A 22 17.86 5.79 -15.80
CA LYS A 22 18.92 5.63 -16.83
C LYS A 22 19.99 4.61 -16.44
N ASN A 23 20.26 4.44 -15.15
CA ASN A 23 21.33 3.57 -14.64
C ASN A 23 20.78 2.27 -14.01
N GLY A 24 19.49 1.98 -14.17
CA GLY A 24 18.81 0.86 -13.52
C GLY A 24 17.69 0.29 -14.39
N ILE A 25 16.73 -0.37 -13.75
CA ILE A 25 15.55 -0.96 -14.40
C ILE A 25 14.33 -0.12 -14.03
N ARG A 26 13.50 0.19 -15.03
CA ARG A 26 12.21 0.88 -14.88
C ARG A 26 11.09 0.03 -15.46
N SER A 27 10.02 -0.17 -14.69
CA SER A 27 8.73 -0.66 -15.18
C SER A 27 7.92 0.49 -15.77
N GLU A 28 6.99 0.19 -16.68
CA GLU A 28 5.99 1.14 -17.17
C GLU A 28 5.05 1.62 -16.05
N GLY A 29 4.80 0.76 -15.06
CA GLY A 29 3.98 1.09 -13.90
C GLY A 29 3.84 -0.07 -12.92
N LEU A 30 3.14 0.19 -11.83
CA LEU A 30 2.68 -0.80 -10.88
C LEU A 30 1.15 -0.83 -10.92
N ILE A 31 0.58 -2.02 -11.10
CA ILE A 31 -0.87 -2.22 -10.98
C ILE A 31 -1.15 -2.40 -9.47
N PRO A 32 -1.89 -1.47 -8.83
CA PRO A 32 -2.21 -1.59 -7.41
C PRO A 32 -3.24 -2.70 -7.16
N VAL A 33 -3.21 -3.28 -5.96
CA VAL A 33 -4.30 -4.14 -5.50
C VAL A 33 -5.57 -3.30 -5.28
N PHE A 34 -6.73 -3.93 -5.47
CA PHE A 34 -8.00 -3.33 -5.09
C PHE A 34 -8.22 -3.49 -3.58
N ILE A 35 -8.56 -2.45 -2.81
CA ILE A 35 -8.76 -1.04 -3.19
C ILE A 35 -7.39 -0.33 -3.24
N SER A 36 -7.22 0.64 -4.16
CA SER A 36 -5.99 1.45 -4.31
C SER A 36 -5.79 2.44 -3.14
N LYS A 37 -5.58 1.90 -1.94
CA LYS A 37 -5.33 2.62 -0.68
C LYS A 37 -3.95 2.31 -0.16
N THR A 38 -3.41 3.25 0.61
CA THR A 38 -2.06 3.23 1.19
C THR A 38 -1.77 1.91 1.89
N PHE A 39 -2.42 1.61 3.01
CA PHE A 39 -2.06 0.45 3.84
C PHE A 39 -2.24 -0.88 3.12
N PRO A 40 -3.39 -1.15 2.45
CA PRO A 40 -3.56 -2.39 1.70
C PRO A 40 -2.46 -2.60 0.66
N ASN A 41 -2.12 -1.59 -0.16
CA ASN A 41 -1.09 -1.74 -1.19
C ASN A 41 0.32 -1.92 -0.62
N HIS A 42 0.68 -1.17 0.44
CA HIS A 42 1.99 -1.31 1.05
C HIS A 42 2.17 -2.71 1.67
N TYR A 43 1.12 -3.25 2.30
CA TYR A 43 1.16 -4.60 2.87
C TYR A 43 1.19 -5.68 1.79
N SER A 44 0.43 -5.55 0.70
CA SER A 44 0.50 -6.50 -0.42
C SER A 44 1.88 -6.53 -1.08
N ILE A 45 2.55 -5.38 -1.23
CA ILE A 45 3.93 -5.33 -1.76
C ILE A 45 4.92 -6.05 -0.82
N ALA A 46 4.77 -5.88 0.50
CA ALA A 46 5.69 -6.48 1.47
C ALA A 46 5.46 -7.99 1.65
N THR A 47 4.21 -8.45 1.55
CA THR A 47 3.82 -9.84 1.84
C THR A 47 3.64 -10.71 0.60
N GLY A 48 3.41 -10.11 -0.57
CA GLY A 48 3.01 -10.81 -1.80
C GLY A 48 1.57 -11.33 -1.77
N MET A 49 0.77 -10.96 -0.77
CA MET A 49 -0.61 -11.42 -0.61
C MET A 49 -1.62 -10.35 -1.02
N TYR A 50 -2.82 -10.79 -1.42
CA TYR A 50 -3.95 -9.89 -1.62
C TYR A 50 -4.54 -9.40 -0.27
N PRO A 51 -5.24 -8.25 -0.26
CA PRO A 51 -5.90 -7.72 0.94
C PRO A 51 -6.80 -8.69 1.69
N GLU A 52 -7.47 -9.59 0.95
CA GLU A 52 -8.30 -10.67 1.50
C GLU A 52 -7.53 -11.77 2.22
N ASN A 53 -6.22 -11.88 2.03
CA ASN A 53 -5.39 -12.90 2.66
C ASN A 53 -4.55 -12.32 3.81
N HIS A 54 -4.33 -11.00 3.81
CA HIS A 54 -3.55 -10.31 4.84
C HIS A 54 -4.42 -9.49 5.80
N GLY A 55 -5.75 -9.60 5.74
CA GLY A 55 -6.72 -8.96 6.64
C GLY A 55 -6.93 -7.45 6.49
N LEU A 56 -6.04 -6.72 5.82
CA LEU A 56 -6.10 -5.25 5.72
C LEU A 56 -6.81 -4.81 4.44
N ILE A 57 -8.14 -4.74 4.50
CA ILE A 57 -9.00 -4.40 3.36
C ILE A 57 -9.15 -2.90 3.08
N ALA A 58 -8.89 -2.04 4.08
CA ALA A 58 -9.02 -0.58 3.96
C ALA A 58 -8.14 0.15 4.99
N ASN A 59 -7.99 1.47 4.83
CA ASN A 59 -7.30 2.30 5.82
C ASN A 59 -8.09 2.46 7.14
N SER A 60 -9.40 2.22 7.11
CA SER A 60 -10.24 2.15 8.29
C SER A 60 -11.43 1.24 7.99
N PHE A 61 -11.74 0.32 8.90
CA PHE A 61 -12.87 -0.60 8.75
C PHE A 61 -13.30 -1.16 10.12
N TYR A 62 -14.51 -1.71 10.17
CA TYR A 62 -14.98 -2.46 11.33
C TYR A 62 -14.79 -3.95 11.08
N ALA A 63 -14.10 -4.64 11.99
CA ALA A 63 -13.88 -6.08 11.96
C ALA A 63 -14.96 -6.76 12.80
N SER A 64 -16.01 -7.25 12.14
CA SER A 64 -17.18 -7.86 12.82
C SER A 64 -16.85 -9.14 13.58
N ASP A 65 -15.81 -9.84 13.18
CA ASP A 65 -15.28 -11.04 13.84
C ASP A 65 -14.52 -10.73 15.14
N LEU A 66 -14.02 -9.50 15.30
CA LEU A 66 -13.38 -9.01 16.53
C LEU A 66 -14.26 -8.12 17.39
N ASP A 67 -15.35 -7.63 16.83
CA ASP A 67 -16.10 -6.50 17.38
C ASP A 67 -15.19 -5.28 17.67
N LYS A 68 -14.22 -5.02 16.77
CA LYS A 68 -13.24 -3.91 16.88
C LYS A 68 -13.22 -3.03 15.64
N PHE A 69 -12.82 -1.78 15.80
CA PHE A 69 -12.53 -0.87 14.69
C PHE A 69 -11.03 -0.81 14.41
N TYR A 70 -10.68 -0.90 13.14
CA TYR A 70 -9.33 -0.65 12.63
C TYR A 70 -9.22 0.77 12.06
N SER A 71 -8.10 1.44 12.31
CA SER A 71 -7.76 2.71 11.66
C SER A 71 -6.26 2.91 11.58
N ILE A 72 -5.73 3.23 10.40
CA ILE A 72 -4.29 3.54 10.23
C ILE A 72 -3.80 4.73 11.08
N ARG A 73 -4.73 5.53 11.62
CA ARG A 73 -4.42 6.68 12.49
C ARG A 73 -4.40 6.30 13.96
N ASP A 74 -4.92 5.13 14.30
CA ASP A 74 -4.92 4.61 15.65
C ASP A 74 -3.80 3.56 15.79
N ARG A 75 -2.79 3.92 16.59
CA ARG A 75 -1.59 3.10 16.75
C ARG A 75 -1.87 1.75 17.40
N GLU A 76 -2.81 1.71 18.35
CA GLU A 76 -3.18 0.45 19.01
C GLU A 76 -3.74 -0.53 17.98
N SER A 77 -4.66 -0.09 17.12
CA SER A 77 -5.19 -0.93 16.04
C SER A 77 -4.16 -1.36 14.99
N VAL A 78 -3.14 -0.54 14.73
CA VAL A 78 -2.09 -0.83 13.72
C VAL A 78 -1.09 -1.88 14.22
N GLU A 79 -0.79 -1.87 15.52
CA GLU A 79 0.12 -2.82 16.16
C GLU A 79 -0.62 -4.10 16.63
N ASP A 80 -1.94 -4.09 16.66
CA ASP A 80 -2.77 -5.25 16.99
C ASP A 80 -2.73 -6.30 15.86
N GLY A 81 -1.99 -7.38 16.11
CA GLY A 81 -1.84 -8.50 15.19
C GLY A 81 -3.14 -9.27 14.91
N ASP A 82 -4.20 -9.07 15.71
CA ASP A 82 -5.50 -9.67 15.46
C ASP A 82 -6.09 -9.21 14.11
N PHE A 83 -5.76 -8.01 13.63
CA PHE A 83 -6.26 -7.51 12.34
C PHE A 83 -5.53 -8.11 11.12
N LEU A 84 -4.48 -8.91 11.33
CA LEU A 84 -3.67 -9.50 10.29
C LEU A 84 -4.03 -10.98 10.07
N TRP A 85 -3.73 -11.49 8.87
CA TRP A 85 -3.82 -12.92 8.54
C TRP A 85 -5.23 -13.51 8.60
N ARG A 86 -6.19 -12.77 8.06
CA ARG A 86 -7.60 -13.14 7.96
C ARG A 86 -8.12 -12.91 6.57
#